data_AF-A0A924YSF1-F1
#
_entry.id   AF-A0A924YSF1-F1
#
_cell.length_a   1.000
_cell.length_b   1.000
_cell.length_c   1.000
_cell.angle_alpha   90.00
_cell.angle_beta   90.00
_cell.angle_gamma   90.00
#
_symmetry.space_group_name_H-M   'P 1'
#
loop_
_entity.id
_entity.type
_entity.pdbx_description
1 polymer ?
#
loop_
_entity_poly.entity_id
_entity_poly.type
_entity_poly.pdbx_seq_one_letter_code
_entity_poly.pdbx_strand_id
1 'polypeptide(L)'
;MKTRLTNVACPACGCVCDDLALTVENGQLTRVESNCTLGERWFQSQAGSARPLAEIAGQSANFDDAISQAVELLRRSHYPLVYGLSRSATPGQRAAVALAERLGAVIDTTASLCHGPSIMAIQDVGEVTCTLGEVRNRADLVIFWGCHPAVSHPRHAERYSVFARGKFIPAGRADRTVVLIGDSDQVHDWRLDPADGRPDVVVPIEPGRDFETLSLLRRLLRGDAVPDAPDDLRHLMGLRKSCRYGIIFFGLGLAGTSMWDGQPHSNIGHVNVEALLKLVADLNAVTRFCARRMRLQGDVSGADNVLSWQTGFPFAVDLSRGYPRFNPGEFSANDL
;
A
#
# COMPACT_ATOMS: atom_id res chain seq x y z
N MET A 1 -34.23 -6.71 14.64
CA MET A 1 -33.31 -7.15 15.71
C MET A 1 -32.03 -6.33 15.64
N LYS A 2 -31.54 -5.86 16.79
CA LYS A 2 -30.28 -5.12 16.94
C LYS A 2 -29.16 -6.06 17.31
N THR A 3 -28.08 -6.06 16.53
CA THR A 3 -26.90 -6.91 16.72
C THR A 3 -25.66 -6.05 16.77
N ARG A 4 -24.81 -6.25 17.79
CA ARG A 4 -23.49 -5.64 17.87
C ARG A 4 -22.45 -6.66 17.40
N LEU A 5 -21.67 -6.30 16.41
CA LEU A 5 -20.53 -7.06 15.89
C LEU A 5 -19.26 -6.44 16.45
N THR A 6 -18.33 -7.25 16.94
CA THR A 6 -17.02 -6.82 17.46
C THR A 6 -15.90 -7.51 16.71
N ASN A 7 -14.68 -6.98 16.82
CA ASN A 7 -13.49 -7.46 16.12
C ASN A 7 -13.67 -7.48 14.58
N VAL A 8 -14.33 -6.45 14.05
CA VAL A 8 -14.58 -6.34 12.62
C VAL A 8 -13.34 -5.79 11.93
N ALA A 9 -12.88 -6.46 10.87
CA ALA A 9 -11.81 -5.99 10.00
C ALA A 9 -12.30 -4.83 9.12
N CYS A 10 -11.56 -3.73 9.12
CA CYS A 10 -11.82 -2.54 8.33
C CYS A 10 -11.10 -2.63 6.97
N PRO A 11 -11.81 -2.73 5.84
CA PRO A 11 -11.19 -2.86 4.51
C PRO A 11 -10.85 -1.51 3.86
N ALA A 12 -10.89 -0.40 4.61
CA ALA A 12 -10.73 0.95 4.07
C ALA A 12 -9.29 1.22 3.58
N CYS A 13 -8.29 0.89 4.41
CA CYS A 13 -6.87 1.04 4.07
C CYS A 13 -6.08 -0.23 4.41
N GLY A 14 -4.83 -0.34 3.93
CA GLY A 14 -3.99 -1.52 4.15
C GLY A 14 -3.54 -1.78 5.59
N CYS A 15 -3.96 -0.96 6.56
CA CYS A 15 -3.84 -1.32 7.98
C CYS A 15 -4.73 -2.50 8.37
N VAL A 16 -5.88 -2.67 7.69
CA VAL A 16 -6.88 -3.72 7.96
C VAL A 16 -7.18 -3.84 9.46
N CYS A 17 -7.61 -2.72 10.07
CA CYS A 17 -7.83 -2.70 11.52
C CYS A 17 -8.96 -3.66 11.92
N ASP A 18 -8.71 -4.58 12.83
CA ASP A 18 -9.53 -5.73 13.20
C ASP A 18 -10.22 -5.59 14.56
N ASP A 19 -10.28 -4.37 15.08
CA ASP A 19 -10.78 -4.02 16.42
C ASP A 19 -12.05 -3.15 16.38
N LEU A 20 -12.71 -3.02 15.23
CA LEU A 20 -13.91 -2.20 15.11
C LEU A 20 -15.13 -2.89 15.73
N ALA A 21 -16.07 -2.08 16.20
CA ALA A 21 -17.39 -2.52 16.58
C ALA A 21 -18.46 -1.85 15.69
N LEU A 22 -19.40 -2.65 15.21
CA LEU A 22 -20.51 -2.20 14.35
C LEU A 22 -21.84 -2.56 15.02
N THR A 23 -22.85 -1.71 14.87
CA THR A 23 -24.23 -2.03 15.24
C THR A 23 -25.07 -2.13 13.99
N VAL A 24 -25.75 -3.26 13.82
CA VAL A 24 -26.68 -3.53 12.73
C VAL A 24 -28.08 -3.70 13.31
N GLU A 25 -29.06 -2.97 12.79
CA GLU A 25 -30.46 -3.06 13.17
C GLU A 25 -31.29 -3.35 11.92
N ASN A 26 -32.08 -4.43 11.96
CA ASN A 26 -32.96 -4.82 10.85
C ASN A 26 -32.22 -4.93 9.50
N GLY A 27 -30.99 -5.45 9.53
CA GLY A 27 -30.14 -5.61 8.34
C GLY A 27 -29.43 -4.33 7.88
N GLN A 28 -29.61 -3.20 8.55
CA GLN A 28 -28.96 -1.94 8.22
C GLN A 28 -27.89 -1.58 9.25
N LEU A 29 -26.76 -1.09 8.77
CA LEU A 29 -25.70 -0.55 9.62
C LEU A 29 -26.16 0.79 10.22
N THR A 30 -26.31 0.84 11.54
CA THR A 30 -26.80 2.05 12.26
C THR A 30 -25.70 2.77 13.03
N ARG A 31 -24.62 2.08 13.40
CA ARG A 31 -23.49 2.68 14.12
C ARG A 31 -22.17 2.04 13.74
N VAL A 32 -21.17 2.89 13.54
CA VAL A 32 -19.77 2.51 13.35
C VAL A 32 -18.99 3.07 14.54
N GLU A 33 -18.38 2.21 15.33
CA GLU A 33 -17.43 2.61 16.37
C GLU A 33 -16.02 2.43 15.79
N SER A 34 -15.42 3.53 15.32
CA SER A 34 -14.08 3.54 14.74
C SER A 34 -13.30 4.75 15.25
N ASN A 35 -11.99 4.58 15.45
CA ASN A 35 -11.08 5.67 15.81
C ASN A 35 -10.42 6.29 14.55
N CYS A 36 -11.06 6.16 13.39
CA CYS A 36 -10.48 6.54 12.10
C CYS A 36 -11.54 6.99 11.09
N THR A 37 -11.39 8.21 10.61
CA THR A 37 -12.30 8.82 9.61
C THR A 37 -12.37 8.03 8.31
N LEU A 38 -11.29 7.37 7.86
CA LEU A 38 -11.32 6.51 6.66
C LEU A 38 -12.24 5.30 6.86
N GLY A 39 -12.16 4.67 8.04
CA GLY A 39 -13.01 3.53 8.38
C GLY A 39 -14.47 3.93 8.49
N GLU A 40 -14.75 5.03 9.21
CA GLU A 40 -16.10 5.59 9.33
C GLU A 40 -16.71 5.89 7.96
N ARG A 41 -16.00 6.67 7.11
CA ARG A 41 -16.46 7.01 5.77
C ARG A 41 -16.72 5.78 4.91
N TRP A 42 -15.83 4.78 4.98
CA TRP A 42 -16.00 3.54 4.23
C TRP A 42 -17.30 2.85 4.63
N PHE A 43 -17.51 2.59 5.92
CA PHE A 43 -18.70 1.89 6.40
C PHE A 43 -19.99 2.71 6.20
N GLN A 44 -19.95 4.02 6.41
CA GLN A 44 -21.08 4.91 6.14
C GLN A 44 -21.46 4.90 4.66
N SER A 45 -20.50 4.84 3.74
CA SER A 45 -20.80 4.73 2.30
C SER A 45 -21.51 3.42 1.92
N GLN A 46 -21.43 2.39 2.76
CA GLN A 46 -22.16 1.12 2.59
C GLN A 46 -23.55 1.15 3.24
N ALA A 47 -23.76 2.04 4.22
CA ALA A 47 -25.03 2.18 4.92
C ALA A 47 -26.02 2.96 4.04
N GLY A 48 -27.05 2.27 3.53
CA GLY A 48 -28.16 2.94 2.85
C GLY A 48 -27.85 3.48 1.46
N SER A 49 -26.94 2.85 0.71
CA SER A 49 -26.76 3.17 -0.71
C SER A 49 -28.09 2.96 -1.45
N ALA A 50 -28.69 4.06 -1.92
CA ALA A 50 -29.86 4.06 -2.80
C ALA A 50 -29.50 3.68 -4.25
N ARG A 51 -28.23 3.34 -4.52
CA ARG A 51 -27.80 2.91 -5.84
C ARG A 51 -28.45 1.56 -6.16
N PRO A 52 -29.01 1.39 -7.36
CA PRO A 52 -29.51 0.09 -7.77
C PRO A 52 -28.35 -0.92 -7.78
N LEU A 53 -28.69 -2.19 -7.55
CA LEU A 53 -27.69 -3.28 -7.56
C LEU A 53 -26.97 -3.39 -8.91
N ALA A 54 -27.67 -3.05 -10.00
CA ALA A 54 -27.13 -3.00 -11.34
C ALA A 54 -27.87 -1.96 -12.19
N GLU A 55 -27.20 -1.45 -13.22
CA GLU A 55 -27.80 -0.59 -14.23
C GLU A 55 -27.48 -1.10 -15.63
N ILE A 56 -28.45 -1.03 -16.53
CA ILE A 56 -28.26 -1.25 -17.97
C ILE A 56 -28.53 0.07 -18.66
N ALA A 57 -27.52 0.63 -19.32
CA ALA A 57 -27.59 1.96 -19.97
C ALA A 57 -28.11 3.06 -19.01
N GLY A 58 -27.68 3.03 -17.75
CA GLY A 58 -28.06 4.00 -16.71
C GLY A 58 -29.47 3.81 -16.13
N GLN A 59 -30.16 2.72 -16.47
CA GLN A 59 -31.47 2.36 -15.90
C GLN A 59 -31.33 1.20 -14.93
N SER A 60 -31.98 1.30 -13.77
CA SER A 60 -32.00 0.23 -12.77
C SER A 60 -32.48 -1.09 -13.39
N ALA A 61 -31.71 -2.16 -13.16
CA ALA A 61 -32.01 -3.50 -13.64
C ALA A 61 -31.97 -4.51 -12.50
N ASN A 62 -32.71 -5.61 -12.63
CA ASN A 62 -32.55 -6.74 -11.72
C ASN A 62 -31.23 -7.48 -12.04
N PHE A 63 -30.83 -8.35 -11.12
CA PHE A 63 -29.54 -9.01 -11.16
C PHE A 63 -29.40 -9.98 -12.35
N ASP A 64 -30.47 -10.70 -12.72
CA ASP A 64 -30.44 -11.69 -13.80
C ASP A 64 -30.32 -11.03 -15.18
N ASP A 65 -31.03 -9.91 -15.39
CA ASP A 65 -30.92 -9.12 -16.61
C ASP A 65 -29.52 -8.50 -16.74
N ALA A 66 -28.98 -7.99 -15.63
CA ALA A 66 -27.64 -7.41 -15.60
C ALA A 66 -26.55 -8.46 -15.92
N ILE A 67 -26.66 -9.67 -15.37
CA ILE A 67 -25.76 -10.78 -15.70
C ILE A 67 -25.87 -11.13 -17.19
N SER A 68 -27.10 -11.25 -17.71
CA SER A 68 -27.34 -11.60 -19.11
C SER A 68 -26.71 -10.56 -20.06
N GLN A 69 -26.87 -9.27 -19.75
CA GLN A 69 -26.24 -8.18 -20.49
C GLN A 69 -24.71 -8.20 -20.38
N ALA A 70 -24.15 -8.44 -19.19
CA ALA A 70 -22.71 -8.55 -18.98
C ALA A 70 -22.10 -9.72 -19.79
N VAL A 71 -22.78 -10.87 -19.82
CA VAL A 71 -22.36 -12.02 -20.64
C VAL A 71 -22.33 -11.66 -22.12
N GLU A 72 -23.35 -10.96 -22.63
CA GLU A 72 -23.38 -10.55 -24.04
C GLU A 72 -22.26 -9.56 -24.37
N LEU A 73 -22.00 -8.58 -23.49
CA LEU A 73 -20.90 -7.64 -23.65
C LEU A 73 -19.54 -8.36 -23.70
N LEU A 74 -19.31 -9.28 -22.76
CA LEU A 74 -18.05 -10.04 -22.69
C LEU A 74 -17.88 -10.98 -23.89
N ARG A 75 -18.96 -11.63 -24.38
CA ARG A 75 -18.92 -12.49 -25.57
C ARG A 75 -18.55 -11.75 -26.86
N ARG A 76 -18.95 -10.48 -26.98
CA ARG A 76 -18.62 -9.63 -28.12
C ARG A 76 -17.25 -8.95 -28.01
N SER A 77 -16.62 -9.03 -26.85
CA SER A 77 -15.34 -8.37 -26.59
C SER A 77 -14.19 -9.16 -27.22
N HIS A 78 -13.30 -8.47 -27.93
CA HIS A 78 -12.10 -9.09 -28.53
C HIS A 78 -10.90 -9.13 -27.58
N TYR A 79 -10.83 -8.18 -26.64
CA TYR A 79 -9.73 -8.05 -25.69
C TYR A 79 -10.26 -7.51 -24.34
N PRO A 80 -11.03 -8.31 -23.60
CA PRO A 80 -11.66 -7.86 -22.36
C PRO A 80 -10.61 -7.61 -21.25
N LEU A 81 -10.87 -6.59 -20.43
CA LEU A 81 -10.10 -6.28 -19.22
C LEU A 81 -10.92 -6.59 -17.97
N VAL A 82 -10.32 -7.31 -17.02
CA VAL A 82 -10.82 -7.51 -15.66
C VAL A 82 -9.93 -6.73 -14.70
N TYR A 83 -10.41 -5.61 -14.17
CA TYR A 83 -9.61 -4.69 -13.35
C TYR A 83 -10.17 -4.48 -11.94
N GLY A 84 -9.28 -4.19 -10.99
CA GLY A 84 -9.60 -3.70 -9.65
C GLY A 84 -9.22 -4.69 -8.57
N LEU A 85 -10.18 -5.53 -8.15
CA LEU A 85 -10.03 -6.68 -7.23
C LEU A 85 -9.62 -6.35 -5.77
N SER A 86 -9.04 -5.19 -5.50
CA SER A 86 -8.46 -4.81 -4.20
C SER A 86 -9.47 -4.46 -3.10
N ARG A 87 -10.77 -4.51 -3.43
CA ARG A 87 -11.91 -4.38 -2.51
C ARG A 87 -12.86 -5.57 -2.59
N SER A 88 -12.42 -6.68 -3.18
CA SER A 88 -13.12 -7.96 -3.19
C SER A 88 -12.44 -8.90 -2.20
N ALA A 89 -13.19 -9.81 -1.58
CA ALA A 89 -12.60 -10.86 -0.77
C ALA A 89 -11.95 -11.95 -1.65
N THR A 90 -11.10 -12.78 -1.05
CA THR A 90 -10.41 -13.89 -1.75
C THR A 90 -11.31 -14.74 -2.65
N PRO A 91 -12.54 -15.15 -2.27
CA PRO A 91 -13.42 -15.90 -3.18
C PRO A 91 -13.79 -15.12 -4.45
N GLY A 92 -14.05 -13.81 -4.34
CA GLY A 92 -14.37 -12.96 -5.48
C GLY A 92 -13.14 -12.70 -6.37
N GLN A 93 -11.97 -12.52 -5.77
CA GLN A 93 -10.69 -12.42 -6.50
C GLN A 93 -10.44 -13.69 -7.32
N ARG A 94 -10.62 -14.88 -6.71
CA ARG A 94 -10.47 -16.18 -7.41
C ARG A 94 -11.46 -16.36 -8.56
N ALA A 95 -12.71 -15.94 -8.34
CA ALA A 95 -13.74 -15.98 -9.38
C ALA A 95 -13.39 -15.06 -10.56
N ALA A 96 -12.82 -13.89 -10.29
CA ALA A 96 -12.36 -12.97 -11.33
C ALA A 96 -11.20 -13.56 -12.15
N VAL A 97 -10.23 -14.22 -11.51
CA VAL A 97 -9.15 -14.93 -12.22
C VAL A 97 -9.71 -16.03 -13.12
N ALA A 98 -10.62 -16.86 -12.59
CA ALA A 98 -11.25 -17.94 -13.37
C ALA A 98 -12.10 -17.40 -14.54
N LEU A 99 -12.74 -16.25 -14.37
CA LEU A 99 -13.47 -15.57 -15.44
C LEU A 99 -12.49 -15.04 -16.51
N ALA A 100 -11.40 -14.39 -16.11
CA ALA A 100 -10.39 -13.86 -17.01
C ALA A 100 -9.75 -14.97 -17.87
N GLU A 101 -9.41 -16.11 -17.25
CA GLU A 101 -8.88 -17.28 -17.95
C GLU A 101 -9.87 -17.82 -19.00
N ARG A 102 -11.16 -17.94 -18.65
CA ARG A 102 -12.21 -18.39 -19.58
C ARG A 102 -12.41 -17.45 -20.77
N LEU A 103 -12.19 -16.16 -20.56
CA LEU A 103 -12.36 -15.12 -21.58
C LEU A 103 -11.10 -14.93 -22.44
N GLY A 104 -9.93 -15.42 -21.99
CA GLY A 104 -8.66 -14.97 -22.55
C GLY A 104 -8.45 -13.47 -22.33
N ALA A 105 -8.87 -12.96 -21.17
CA ALA A 105 -8.83 -11.54 -20.82
C ALA A 105 -7.44 -11.11 -20.33
N VAL A 106 -7.22 -9.80 -20.33
CA VAL A 106 -6.23 -9.19 -19.44
C VAL A 106 -6.85 -9.04 -18.05
N ILE A 107 -6.10 -9.37 -17.01
CA ILE A 107 -6.49 -9.18 -15.62
C ILE A 107 -5.43 -8.37 -14.88
N ASP A 108 -5.88 -7.32 -14.20
CA ASP A 108 -5.01 -6.41 -13.48
C ASP A 108 -5.63 -6.01 -12.12
N THR A 109 -4.78 -5.73 -11.14
CA THR A 109 -5.20 -5.27 -9.80
C THR A 109 -4.96 -3.78 -9.69
N THR A 110 -5.49 -3.10 -8.65
CA THR A 110 -5.12 -1.70 -8.43
C THR A 110 -3.65 -1.49 -8.03
N ALA A 111 -2.82 -2.56 -8.01
CA ALA A 111 -1.38 -2.43 -7.84
C ALA A 111 -0.74 -1.60 -8.95
N SER A 112 -1.21 -1.68 -10.20
CA SER A 112 -0.66 -0.92 -11.33
C SER A 112 -0.74 0.60 -11.15
N LEU A 113 -1.69 1.10 -10.35
CA LEU A 113 -1.83 2.51 -9.94
C LEU A 113 -1.18 2.84 -8.58
N CYS A 114 -0.44 1.90 -8.00
CA CYS A 114 -0.04 1.93 -6.59
C CYS A 114 1.38 1.36 -6.45
N HIS A 115 1.52 0.26 -5.71
CA HIS A 115 2.82 -0.38 -5.48
C HIS A 115 3.27 -1.32 -6.61
N GLY A 116 2.75 -1.20 -7.83
CA GLY A 116 3.21 -1.92 -9.03
C GLY A 116 4.71 -1.77 -9.26
N PRO A 117 5.27 -0.55 -9.24
CA PRO A 117 6.72 -0.36 -9.33
C PRO A 117 7.48 -1.01 -8.17
N SER A 118 6.87 -1.07 -6.98
CA SER A 118 7.47 -1.77 -5.85
C SER A 118 7.47 -3.30 -6.03
N ILE A 119 6.47 -3.86 -6.72
CA ILE A 119 6.43 -5.29 -7.05
C ILE A 119 7.53 -5.62 -8.05
N MET A 120 7.70 -4.80 -9.09
CA MET A 120 8.78 -4.94 -10.08
C MET A 120 10.16 -4.92 -9.40
N ALA A 121 10.40 -3.93 -8.53
CA ALA A 121 11.65 -3.83 -7.78
C ALA A 121 11.95 -5.10 -6.95
N ILE A 122 10.93 -5.69 -6.31
CA ILE A 122 11.10 -6.90 -5.49
C ILE A 122 11.45 -8.11 -6.36
N GLN A 123 10.92 -8.20 -7.58
CA GLN A 123 11.28 -9.25 -8.52
C GLN A 123 12.76 -9.18 -8.91
N ASP A 124 13.33 -7.97 -8.97
CA ASP A 124 14.73 -7.76 -9.35
C ASP A 124 15.72 -7.93 -8.17
N VAL A 125 15.37 -7.46 -6.98
CA VAL A 125 16.34 -7.33 -5.86
C VAL A 125 15.90 -7.99 -4.55
N GLY A 126 14.68 -8.53 -4.47
CA GLY A 126 14.09 -9.08 -3.26
C GLY A 126 13.66 -8.03 -2.21
N GLU A 127 13.06 -8.48 -1.11
CA GLU A 127 12.59 -7.61 -0.02
C GLU A 127 13.03 -8.17 1.34
N VAL A 128 13.84 -7.43 2.11
CA VAL A 128 14.07 -7.73 3.53
C VAL A 128 12.91 -7.13 4.32
N THR A 129 11.91 -7.95 4.67
CA THR A 129 10.67 -7.48 5.30
C THR A 129 10.39 -8.12 6.67
N CYS A 130 9.34 -7.65 7.35
CA CYS A 130 8.84 -8.22 8.62
C CYS A 130 7.33 -7.97 8.80
N THR A 131 6.73 -8.54 9.84
CA THR A 131 5.34 -8.27 10.21
C THR A 131 5.21 -6.95 10.98
N LEU A 132 3.99 -6.39 11.07
CA LEU A 132 3.72 -5.23 11.94
C LEU A 132 3.90 -5.56 13.42
N GLY A 133 3.78 -6.84 13.81
CA GLY A 133 4.06 -7.30 15.17
C GLY A 133 5.55 -7.20 15.52
N GLU A 134 6.44 -7.51 14.57
CA GLU A 134 7.90 -7.30 14.74
C GLU A 134 8.22 -5.82 14.94
N VAL A 135 7.64 -4.95 14.12
CA VAL A 135 7.80 -3.49 14.24
C VAL A 135 7.32 -2.99 15.60
N ARG A 136 6.11 -3.37 16.02
CA ARG A 136 5.56 -2.98 17.32
C ARG A 136 6.48 -3.38 18.46
N ASN A 137 7.05 -4.59 18.40
CA ASN A 137 7.79 -5.14 19.53
C ASN A 137 9.26 -4.74 19.57
N ARG A 138 9.88 -4.37 18.44
CA ARG A 138 11.35 -4.23 18.36
C ARG A 138 11.85 -2.92 17.76
N ALA A 139 11.10 -2.29 16.86
CA ALA A 139 11.66 -1.20 16.06
C ALA A 139 11.93 0.05 16.91
N ASP A 140 13.19 0.45 17.02
CA ASP A 140 13.61 1.67 17.73
C ASP A 140 13.98 2.81 16.78
N LEU A 141 14.14 2.53 15.48
CA LEU A 141 14.21 3.53 14.42
C LEU A 141 13.12 3.27 13.37
N VAL A 142 12.25 4.25 13.18
CA VAL A 142 11.09 4.15 12.28
C VAL A 142 11.16 5.27 11.25
N ILE A 143 11.31 4.90 9.99
CA ILE A 143 11.42 5.85 8.88
C ILE A 143 10.16 5.71 8.02
N PHE A 144 9.49 6.82 7.72
CA PHE A 144 8.46 6.90 6.70
C PHE A 144 9.00 7.67 5.51
N TRP A 145 9.09 7.02 4.34
CA TRP A 145 9.63 7.59 3.11
C TRP A 145 8.54 7.71 2.04
N GLY A 146 8.25 8.93 1.59
CA GLY A 146 7.27 9.17 0.53
C GLY A 146 5.87 8.73 0.94
N CYS A 147 5.54 8.83 2.23
CA CYS A 147 4.20 8.52 2.75
C CYS A 147 3.83 9.42 3.92
N HIS A 148 2.59 9.91 3.89
CA HIS A 148 1.97 10.68 4.96
C HIS A 148 0.99 9.76 5.73
N PRO A 149 1.42 9.13 6.84
CA PRO A 149 0.61 8.10 7.52
C PRO A 149 -0.66 8.67 8.16
N ALA A 150 -0.66 9.89 8.71
CA ALA A 150 -1.86 10.50 9.30
C ALA A 150 -3.05 10.57 8.33
N VAL A 151 -2.77 10.78 7.03
CA VAL A 151 -3.79 10.88 5.98
C VAL A 151 -4.11 9.53 5.37
N SER A 152 -3.07 8.77 4.98
CA SER A 152 -3.24 7.54 4.20
C SER A 152 -3.57 6.31 5.07
N HIS A 153 -3.00 6.25 6.28
CA HIS A 153 -3.08 5.11 7.18
C HIS A 153 -3.23 5.59 8.64
N PRO A 154 -4.33 6.26 9.01
CA PRO A 154 -4.39 7.12 10.19
C PRO A 154 -4.07 6.44 11.53
N ARG A 155 -4.35 5.13 11.64
CA ARG A 155 -4.09 4.33 12.85
C ARG A 155 -2.77 3.55 12.81
N HIS A 156 -1.95 3.72 11.77
CA HIS A 156 -0.73 2.93 11.60
C HIS A 156 0.32 3.24 12.69
N ALA A 157 0.49 4.54 13.00
CA ALA A 157 1.36 5.01 14.07
C ALA A 157 0.88 4.53 15.44
N GLU A 158 -0.43 4.66 15.70
CA GLU A 158 -1.10 4.22 16.95
C GLU A 158 -0.91 2.72 17.19
N ARG A 159 -1.27 1.87 16.21
CA ARG A 159 -1.36 0.42 16.42
C ARG A 159 -0.04 -0.31 16.30
N TYR A 160 0.88 0.16 15.46
CA TYR A 160 1.99 -0.68 15.00
C TYR A 160 3.37 -0.06 15.12
N SER A 161 3.53 1.20 14.73
CA SER A 161 4.85 1.69 14.34
C SER A 161 5.43 2.72 15.28
N VAL A 162 4.63 3.58 15.92
CA VAL A 162 5.14 4.74 16.65
C VAL A 162 4.72 4.71 18.11
N PHE A 163 3.42 4.83 18.38
CA PHE A 163 2.91 5.02 19.74
C PHE A 163 2.70 3.70 20.48
N ALA A 164 2.59 2.60 19.74
CA ALA A 164 2.38 1.27 20.29
C ALA A 164 3.54 0.84 21.22
N ARG A 165 3.18 0.41 22.44
CA ARG A 165 4.09 -0.28 23.35
C ARG A 165 4.28 -1.72 22.89
N GLY A 166 5.51 -2.21 23.01
CA GLY A 166 5.90 -3.55 22.61
C GLY A 166 6.87 -4.18 23.61
N LYS A 167 7.16 -5.47 23.42
CA LYS A 167 7.99 -6.27 24.34
C LYS A 167 9.36 -5.66 24.63
N PHE A 168 10.03 -5.12 23.60
CA PHE A 168 11.36 -4.49 23.72
C PHE A 168 11.32 -2.97 23.53
N ILE A 169 10.11 -2.42 23.45
CA ILE A 169 9.78 -0.99 23.34
C ILE A 169 8.71 -0.67 24.41
N PRO A 170 9.01 -0.84 25.72
CA PRO A 170 8.02 -0.69 26.78
C PRO A 170 7.48 0.74 26.94
N ALA A 171 8.27 1.76 26.61
CA ALA A 171 7.85 3.16 26.68
C ALA A 171 7.18 3.66 25.39
N GLY A 172 7.02 2.81 24.37
CA GLY A 172 6.37 3.17 23.10
C GLY A 172 7.12 4.28 22.38
N ARG A 173 6.47 5.43 22.12
CA ARG A 173 7.05 6.57 21.39
C ARG A 173 8.41 7.04 21.93
N ALA A 174 8.61 7.02 23.25
CA ALA A 174 9.84 7.49 23.87
C ALA A 174 11.06 6.59 23.61
N ASP A 175 10.84 5.32 23.27
CA ASP A 175 11.89 4.37 22.89
C ASP A 175 12.19 4.38 21.39
N ARG A 176 11.51 5.24 20.61
CA ARG A 176 11.61 5.27 19.15
C ARG A 176 12.10 6.63 18.66
N THR A 177 13.04 6.60 17.74
CA THR A 177 13.33 7.72 16.85
C THR A 177 12.51 7.59 15.58
N VAL A 178 11.76 8.62 15.22
CA VAL A 178 10.87 8.64 14.06
C VAL A 178 11.33 9.68 13.04
N VAL A 179 11.50 9.26 11.79
CA VAL A 179 11.95 10.11 10.68
C VAL A 179 10.86 10.16 9.61
N LEU A 180 10.53 11.37 9.13
CA LEU A 180 9.77 11.57 7.89
C LEU A 180 10.73 12.00 6.77
N ILE A 181 10.64 11.34 5.63
CA ILE A 181 11.40 11.64 4.42
C ILE A 181 10.40 11.80 3.28
N GLY A 182 10.48 12.89 2.53
CA GLY A 182 9.52 13.17 1.47
C GLY A 182 9.77 14.48 0.78
N ASP A 183 8.85 14.82 -0.12
CA ASP A 183 8.87 16.03 -0.93
C ASP A 183 9.12 17.29 -0.08
N SER A 184 10.13 18.07 -0.45
CA SER A 184 10.56 19.26 0.27
C SER A 184 9.45 20.30 0.48
N ASP A 185 8.48 20.37 -0.43
CA ASP A 185 7.40 21.34 -0.37
C ASP A 185 6.30 20.93 0.61
N GLN A 186 6.26 19.66 1.02
CA GLN A 186 5.12 19.10 1.78
C GLN A 186 5.52 18.40 3.08
N VAL A 187 6.72 17.82 3.17
CA VAL A 187 7.09 16.89 4.25
C VAL A 187 7.05 17.53 5.64
N HIS A 188 7.25 18.85 5.73
CA HIS A 188 7.17 19.61 6.97
C HIS A 188 5.74 19.65 7.56
N ASP A 189 4.73 19.54 6.71
CA ASP A 189 3.31 19.50 7.12
C ASP A 189 2.81 18.09 7.39
N TRP A 190 3.60 17.06 7.11
CA TRP A 190 3.20 15.69 7.35
C TRP A 190 3.14 15.37 8.85
N ARG A 191 2.20 14.50 9.21
CA ARG A 191 1.97 14.02 10.58
C ARG A 191 1.96 12.50 10.66
N LEU A 192 2.27 12.00 11.84
CA LEU A 192 2.33 10.57 12.14
C LEU A 192 0.92 9.97 12.31
N ASP A 193 -0.01 10.75 12.85
CA ASP A 193 -1.40 10.38 13.08
C ASP A 193 -2.34 11.62 13.01
N PRO A 194 -3.67 11.43 13.05
CA PRO A 194 -4.63 12.55 13.09
C PRO A 194 -4.55 13.45 14.33
N ALA A 195 -3.82 13.05 15.38
CA ALA A 195 -3.68 13.80 16.62
C ALA A 195 -2.47 14.76 16.61
N ASP A 196 -2.01 15.18 15.42
CA ASP A 196 -0.86 16.06 15.19
C ASP A 196 0.49 15.48 15.68
N GLY A 197 0.63 14.16 15.72
CA GLY A 197 1.89 13.50 16.10
C GLY A 197 3.06 13.90 15.20
N ARG A 198 4.14 14.41 15.79
CA ARG A 198 5.33 14.89 15.08
C ARG A 198 6.50 13.89 15.08
N PRO A 199 7.29 13.84 13.99
CA PRO A 199 8.54 13.09 13.97
C PRO A 199 9.64 13.77 14.80
N ASP A 200 10.71 13.04 15.07
CA ASP A 200 11.93 13.60 15.66
C ASP A 200 12.80 14.28 14.60
N VAL A 201 12.78 13.76 13.37
CA VAL A 201 13.57 14.24 12.25
C VAL A 201 12.71 14.33 10.99
N VAL A 202 12.89 15.41 10.23
CA VAL A 202 12.31 15.59 8.90
C VAL A 202 13.46 15.74 7.92
N VAL A 203 13.44 14.98 6.83
CA VAL A 203 14.43 15.04 5.75
C VAL A 203 13.70 15.43 4.46
N PRO A 204 13.75 16.71 4.05
CA PRO A 204 13.18 17.15 2.78
C PRO A 204 14.03 16.67 1.62
N ILE A 205 13.37 16.13 0.59
CA ILE A 205 13.99 15.69 -0.66
C ILE A 205 13.37 16.51 -1.78
N GLU A 206 14.23 17.12 -2.61
CA GLU A 206 13.80 17.81 -3.82
C GLU A 206 12.99 16.86 -4.72
N PRO A 207 11.89 17.32 -5.34
CA PRO A 207 11.06 16.50 -6.20
C PRO A 207 11.88 15.77 -7.28
N GLY A 208 11.71 14.45 -7.37
CA GLY A 208 12.40 13.61 -8.36
C GLY A 208 13.85 13.25 -8.01
N ARG A 209 14.33 13.53 -6.79
CA ARG A 209 15.73 13.29 -6.37
C ARG A 209 15.89 12.11 -5.39
N ASP A 210 14.87 11.27 -5.25
CA ASP A 210 14.91 10.09 -4.37
C ASP A 210 16.03 9.11 -4.76
N PHE A 211 16.23 8.84 -6.05
CA PHE A 211 17.25 7.89 -6.52
C PHE A 211 18.67 8.36 -6.15
N GLU A 212 18.98 9.62 -6.42
CA GLU A 212 20.28 10.21 -6.10
C GLU A 212 20.51 10.25 -4.59
N THR A 213 19.46 10.58 -3.83
CA THR A 213 19.49 10.55 -2.37
C THR A 213 19.81 9.14 -1.86
N LEU A 214 19.10 8.11 -2.34
CA LEU A 214 19.33 6.72 -1.96
C LEU A 214 20.74 6.24 -2.37
N SER A 215 21.19 6.62 -3.56
CA SER A 215 22.55 6.34 -4.03
C SER A 215 23.60 6.97 -3.13
N LEU A 216 23.38 8.22 -2.70
CA LEU A 216 24.24 8.93 -1.76
C LEU A 216 24.25 8.26 -0.38
N LEU A 217 23.11 7.85 0.15
CA LEU A 217 23.02 7.12 1.43
C LEU A 217 23.80 5.80 1.37
N ARG A 218 23.74 5.06 0.26
CA ARG A 218 24.52 3.82 0.09
C ARG A 218 26.04 4.08 0.04
N ARG A 219 26.48 5.18 -0.57
CA ARG A 219 27.89 5.60 -0.54
C ARG A 219 28.34 5.97 0.87
N LEU A 220 27.54 6.75 1.60
CA LEU A 220 27.80 7.09 3.01
C LEU A 220 27.86 5.85 3.90
N LEU A 221 27.02 4.84 3.63
CA LEU A 221 27.02 3.58 4.37
C LEU A 221 28.31 2.78 4.17
N ARG A 222 28.87 2.78 2.94
CA ARG A 222 30.14 2.13 2.60
C ARG A 222 31.37 2.84 3.17
N GLY A 223 31.20 4.06 3.70
CA GLY A 223 32.29 4.87 4.22
C GLY A 223 33.01 5.69 3.14
N ASP A 224 32.40 5.88 1.96
CA ASP A 224 32.96 6.72 0.91
C ASP A 224 33.06 8.18 1.38
N ALA A 225 34.12 8.87 0.97
CA ALA A 225 34.22 10.31 1.13
C ALA A 225 33.21 10.99 0.19
N VAL A 226 32.16 11.58 0.77
CA VAL A 226 31.19 12.40 0.04
C VAL A 226 31.12 13.77 0.72
N PRO A 227 31.97 14.74 0.35
CA PRO A 227 32.06 16.04 1.02
C PRO A 227 30.76 16.85 0.94
N ASP A 228 30.05 16.76 -0.17
CA ASP A 228 28.85 17.56 -0.45
C ASP A 228 27.55 16.89 0.02
N ALA A 229 27.63 15.83 0.83
CA ALA A 229 26.44 15.20 1.36
C ALA A 229 25.72 16.15 2.35
N PRO A 230 24.41 16.41 2.16
CA PRO A 230 23.62 17.24 3.07
C PRO A 230 23.68 16.75 4.52
N ASP A 231 23.66 17.68 5.47
CA ASP A 231 23.77 17.38 6.90
C ASP A 231 22.64 16.47 7.40
N ASP A 232 21.42 16.65 6.88
CA ASP A 232 20.28 15.79 7.23
C ASP A 232 20.52 14.32 6.85
N LEU A 233 21.18 14.06 5.70
CA LEU A 233 21.51 12.70 5.27
C LEU A 233 22.66 12.11 6.10
N ARG A 234 23.63 12.94 6.49
CA ARG A 234 24.69 12.51 7.43
C ARG A 234 24.10 12.18 8.79
N HIS A 235 23.17 13.00 9.28
CA HIS A 235 22.46 12.80 10.53
C HIS A 235 21.64 11.50 10.49
N LEU A 236 20.85 11.29 9.43
CA LEU A 236 20.08 10.06 9.20
C LEU A 236 20.97 8.82 9.24
N MET A 237 22.11 8.87 8.55
CA MET A 237 23.08 7.78 8.63
C MET A 237 23.65 7.64 10.04
N GLY A 238 23.93 8.72 10.76
CA GLY A 238 24.33 8.69 12.17
C GLY A 238 23.40 7.89 13.06
N LEU A 239 22.07 8.05 12.90
CA LEU A 239 21.04 7.36 13.69
C LEU A 239 21.14 5.83 13.59
N ARG A 240 21.64 5.29 12.47
CA ARG A 240 21.81 3.84 12.27
C ARG A 240 22.76 3.22 13.31
N LYS A 241 23.71 3.99 13.84
CA LYS A 241 24.76 3.49 14.75
C LYS A 241 24.20 3.14 16.13
N SER A 242 23.13 3.81 16.55
CA SER A 242 22.45 3.55 17.83
C SER A 242 21.19 2.69 17.67
N CYS A 243 20.80 2.36 16.44
CA CYS A 243 19.61 1.56 16.14
C CYS A 243 19.86 0.06 16.37
N ARG A 244 18.96 -0.62 17.08
CA ARG A 244 18.97 -2.09 17.23
C ARG A 244 18.07 -2.77 16.21
N TYR A 245 16.95 -2.13 15.85
CA TYR A 245 16.03 -2.64 14.85
C TYR A 245 15.37 -1.48 14.09
N GLY A 246 15.70 -1.34 12.82
CA GLY A 246 15.18 -0.31 11.95
C GLY A 246 14.08 -0.81 11.02
N ILE A 247 13.13 0.06 10.71
CA ILE A 247 12.11 -0.17 9.69
C ILE A 247 11.98 1.06 8.79
N ILE A 248 11.95 0.83 7.47
CA ILE A 248 11.51 1.84 6.51
C ILE A 248 10.13 1.45 5.99
N PHE A 249 9.14 2.25 6.34
CA PHE A 249 7.86 2.27 5.67
C PHE A 249 7.95 3.19 4.47
N PHE A 250 7.58 2.72 3.28
CA PHE A 250 7.61 3.55 2.08
C PHE A 250 6.29 3.51 1.32
N GLY A 251 5.90 4.65 0.74
CA GLY A 251 4.64 4.78 0.01
C GLY A 251 4.82 5.29 -1.41
N LEU A 252 3.75 5.90 -1.89
CA LEU A 252 3.61 6.27 -3.30
C LEU A 252 4.52 7.40 -3.74
N GLY A 253 4.93 8.29 -2.82
CA GLY A 253 5.90 9.35 -3.14
C GLY A 253 7.24 8.78 -3.61
N LEU A 254 7.69 7.66 -3.02
CA LEU A 254 8.89 6.96 -3.48
C LEU A 254 8.62 6.08 -4.70
N ALA A 255 7.49 5.37 -4.72
CA ALA A 255 7.10 4.52 -5.84
C ALA A 255 6.79 5.31 -7.11
N GLY A 256 6.65 6.64 -7.02
CA GLY A 256 6.44 7.52 -8.16
C GLY A 256 5.10 7.31 -8.86
N THR A 257 4.10 6.82 -8.13
CA THR A 257 2.74 6.56 -8.64
C THR A 257 1.75 7.46 -7.95
N SER A 258 0.62 7.70 -8.58
CA SER A 258 -0.49 8.35 -7.94
C SER A 258 -1.77 7.59 -8.21
N MET A 259 -2.60 7.51 -7.18
CA MET A 259 -3.95 7.01 -7.34
C MET A 259 -4.88 8.20 -7.14
N TRP A 260 -5.80 8.40 -8.08
CA TRP A 260 -6.91 9.38 -8.04
C TRP A 260 -6.63 10.82 -8.48
N ASP A 261 -5.37 11.27 -8.61
CA ASP A 261 -5.06 12.66 -9.01
C ASP A 261 -4.75 12.82 -10.51
N GLY A 262 -4.66 11.71 -11.26
CA GLY A 262 -4.39 11.72 -12.70
C GLY A 262 -2.98 12.20 -13.08
N GLN A 263 -2.07 12.36 -12.11
CA GLN A 263 -0.68 12.68 -12.39
C GLN A 263 -0.02 11.54 -13.18
N PRO A 264 0.86 11.85 -14.15
CA PRO A 264 1.58 10.82 -14.89
C PRO A 264 2.43 9.97 -13.93
N HIS A 265 2.41 8.65 -14.14
CA HIS A 265 3.34 7.77 -13.44
C HIS A 265 4.79 8.12 -13.80
N SER A 266 5.66 8.07 -12.80
CA SER A 266 7.09 8.11 -13.01
C SER A 266 7.57 6.76 -13.55
N ASN A 267 8.24 6.78 -14.71
CA ASN A 267 8.85 5.58 -15.28
C ASN A 267 10.06 5.06 -14.47
N ILE A 268 10.52 5.80 -13.45
CA ILE A 268 11.65 5.41 -12.60
C ILE A 268 11.23 4.93 -11.20
N GLY A 269 9.94 4.80 -10.94
CA GLY A 269 9.42 4.42 -9.63
C GLY A 269 9.97 3.08 -9.09
N HIS A 270 10.16 2.10 -9.97
CA HIS A 270 10.71 0.79 -9.59
C HIS A 270 12.21 0.91 -9.27
N VAL A 271 12.95 1.74 -10.01
CA VAL A 271 14.37 2.03 -9.77
C VAL A 271 14.59 2.72 -8.41
N ASN A 272 13.72 3.66 -8.03
CA ASN A 272 13.73 4.27 -6.70
C ASN A 272 13.54 3.22 -5.59
N VAL A 273 12.54 2.35 -5.75
CA VAL A 273 12.25 1.31 -4.75
C VAL A 273 13.38 0.29 -4.70
N GLU A 274 13.95 -0.13 -5.83
CA GLU A 274 15.12 -1.01 -5.85
C GLU A 274 16.30 -0.40 -5.07
N ALA A 275 16.59 0.88 -5.27
CA ALA A 275 17.66 1.57 -4.56
C ALA A 275 17.42 1.57 -3.05
N LEU A 276 16.17 1.74 -2.61
CA LEU A 276 15.78 1.62 -1.20
C LEU A 276 15.96 0.19 -0.68
N LEU A 277 15.47 -0.82 -1.40
CA LEU A 277 15.57 -2.21 -0.97
C LEU A 277 17.03 -2.68 -0.90
N LYS A 278 17.86 -2.26 -1.85
CA LYS A 278 19.32 -2.46 -1.83
C LYS A 278 19.97 -1.74 -0.64
N LEU A 279 19.56 -0.51 -0.31
CA LEU A 279 20.03 0.20 0.90
C LEU A 279 19.67 -0.58 2.17
N VAL A 280 18.45 -1.09 2.28
CA VAL A 280 18.01 -1.90 3.44
C VAL A 280 18.81 -3.20 3.52
N ALA A 281 19.10 -3.86 2.41
CA ALA A 281 19.96 -5.03 2.37
C ALA A 281 21.39 -4.68 2.85
N ASP A 282 21.97 -3.58 2.36
CA ASP A 282 23.29 -3.10 2.77
C ASP A 282 23.32 -2.73 4.27
N LEU A 283 22.25 -2.12 4.82
CA LEU A 283 22.14 -1.76 6.23
C LEU A 283 22.22 -2.98 7.16
N ASN A 284 21.75 -4.15 6.69
CA ASN A 284 21.82 -5.40 7.47
C ASN A 284 23.25 -5.91 7.70
N ALA A 285 24.25 -5.39 7.00
CA ALA A 285 25.66 -5.64 7.34
C ALA A 285 26.09 -4.94 8.65
N VAL A 286 25.31 -3.98 9.14
CA VAL A 286 25.63 -3.15 10.32
C VAL A 286 24.61 -3.36 11.44
N THR A 287 23.31 -3.24 11.14
CA THR A 287 22.22 -3.39 12.12
C THR A 287 20.98 -3.96 11.45
N ARG A 288 20.09 -4.59 12.21
CA ARG A 288 18.89 -5.21 11.64
C ARG A 288 17.98 -4.13 11.05
N PHE A 289 17.69 -4.24 9.76
CA PHE A 289 16.80 -3.32 9.07
C PHE A 289 15.80 -4.09 8.20
N CYS A 290 14.56 -3.59 8.14
CA CYS A 290 13.53 -4.10 7.25
C CYS A 290 12.92 -2.96 6.45
N ALA A 291 12.27 -3.29 5.34
CA ALA A 291 11.41 -2.41 4.57
C ALA A 291 9.99 -2.99 4.49
N ARG A 292 9.00 -2.08 4.47
CA ARG A 292 7.60 -2.42 4.19
C ARG A 292 6.91 -1.33 3.39
N ARG A 293 6.13 -1.78 2.40
CA ARG A 293 5.24 -0.96 1.59
C ARG A 293 4.00 -0.54 2.39
N MET A 294 3.60 0.73 2.27
CA MET A 294 2.37 1.29 2.82
C MET A 294 1.21 1.10 1.82
N ARG A 295 0.76 -0.17 1.68
CA ARG A 295 -0.27 -0.58 0.72
C ARG A 295 -1.60 0.17 0.98
N LEU A 296 -2.11 0.90 0.00
CA LEU A 296 -3.26 1.80 0.22
C LEU A 296 -4.59 1.08 0.49
N GLN A 297 -5.03 0.15 -0.34
CA GLN A 297 -6.36 -0.48 -0.22
C GLN A 297 -6.33 -1.65 0.78
N GLY A 298 -7.47 -1.91 1.41
CA GLY A 298 -7.62 -2.96 2.42
C GLY A 298 -7.17 -4.35 1.98
N ASP A 299 -7.44 -4.76 0.73
CA ASP A 299 -7.07 -6.10 0.26
C ASP A 299 -6.40 -6.12 -1.13
N VAL A 300 -5.62 -5.09 -1.45
CA VAL A 300 -4.76 -5.13 -2.66
C VAL A 300 -3.73 -6.26 -2.54
N SER A 301 -3.19 -6.50 -1.35
CA SER A 301 -2.26 -7.61 -1.10
C SER A 301 -2.91 -8.97 -1.31
N GLY A 302 -4.19 -9.15 -0.97
CA GLY A 302 -4.94 -10.37 -1.26
C GLY A 302 -5.07 -10.60 -2.77
N ALA A 303 -5.45 -9.56 -3.52
CA ALA A 303 -5.58 -9.63 -4.98
C ALA A 303 -4.26 -10.03 -5.66
N ASP A 304 -3.14 -9.39 -5.29
CA ASP A 304 -1.82 -9.72 -5.84
C ASP A 304 -1.42 -11.17 -5.54
N ASN A 305 -1.67 -11.65 -4.31
CA ASN A 305 -1.35 -13.01 -3.89
C ASN A 305 -2.20 -14.04 -4.65
N VAL A 306 -3.52 -13.79 -4.75
CA VAL A 306 -4.45 -14.65 -5.50
C VAL A 306 -3.99 -14.80 -6.94
N LEU A 307 -3.73 -13.66 -7.60
CA LEU A 307 -3.30 -13.68 -8.99
C LEU A 307 -1.96 -14.39 -9.13
N SER A 308 -1.02 -14.15 -8.22
CA SER A 308 0.31 -14.80 -8.22
C SER A 308 0.22 -16.31 -8.09
N TRP A 309 -0.56 -16.85 -7.14
CA TRP A 309 -0.61 -18.30 -6.96
C TRP A 309 -1.42 -19.01 -8.06
N GLN A 310 -2.31 -18.31 -8.77
CA GLN A 310 -3.10 -18.90 -9.86
C GLN A 310 -2.44 -18.76 -11.24
N THR A 311 -1.67 -17.70 -11.46
CA THR A 311 -1.11 -17.36 -12.79
C THR A 311 0.42 -17.31 -12.82
N GLY A 312 1.07 -17.31 -11.66
CA GLY A 312 2.50 -17.05 -11.51
C GLY A 312 2.86 -15.57 -11.39
N PHE A 313 1.91 -14.64 -11.59
CA PHE A 313 2.20 -13.21 -11.67
C PHE A 313 1.23 -12.34 -10.85
N PRO A 314 1.68 -11.21 -10.28
CA PRO A 314 0.93 -10.44 -9.28
C PRO A 314 -0.06 -9.39 -9.80
N PHE A 315 0.10 -8.91 -11.03
CA PHE A 315 -0.75 -7.90 -11.69
C PHE A 315 -0.45 -7.88 -13.20
N ALA A 316 -1.15 -7.08 -14.02
CA ALA A 316 -0.87 -6.92 -15.45
C ALA A 316 -0.64 -8.26 -16.21
N VAL A 317 -1.59 -9.18 -16.11
CA VAL A 317 -1.49 -10.53 -16.69
C VAL A 317 -2.44 -10.66 -17.89
N ASP A 318 -1.89 -10.96 -19.06
CA ASP A 318 -2.65 -11.32 -20.24
C ASP A 318 -2.82 -12.84 -20.36
N LEU A 319 -4.05 -13.29 -20.55
CA LEU A 319 -4.42 -14.70 -20.72
C LEU A 319 -4.92 -15.03 -22.14
N SER A 320 -4.88 -14.06 -23.08
CA SER A 320 -5.43 -14.20 -24.44
C SER A 320 -4.78 -15.30 -25.28
N ARG A 321 -3.58 -15.76 -24.91
CA ARG A 321 -2.86 -16.85 -25.61
C ARG A 321 -3.10 -18.24 -25.02
N GLY A 322 -3.98 -18.36 -24.02
CA GLY A 322 -4.23 -19.61 -23.30
C GLY A 322 -3.17 -19.98 -22.26
N TYR A 323 -2.23 -19.06 -21.99
CA TYR A 323 -1.26 -19.15 -20.90
C TYR A 323 -0.95 -17.73 -20.38
N PRO A 324 -0.54 -17.59 -19.10
CA PRO A 324 -0.21 -16.28 -18.52
C PRO A 324 0.99 -15.61 -19.18
N ARG A 325 0.82 -14.35 -19.58
CA ARG A 325 1.90 -13.44 -20.00
C ARG A 325 1.89 -12.23 -19.09
N PHE A 326 3.05 -11.85 -18.58
CA PHE A 326 3.21 -10.73 -17.64
C PHE A 326 4.12 -9.68 -18.24
N ASN A 327 3.58 -8.47 -18.43
CA ASN A 327 4.34 -7.33 -18.92
C ASN A 327 3.70 -6.01 -18.43
N PRO A 328 4.03 -5.56 -17.20
CA PRO A 328 3.66 -4.22 -16.74
C PRO A 328 4.16 -3.15 -17.72
N GLY A 329 3.28 -2.23 -18.11
CA GLY A 329 3.51 -1.26 -19.18
C GLY A 329 2.88 -1.65 -20.52
N GLU A 330 2.52 -2.92 -20.72
CA GLU A 330 1.73 -3.41 -21.86
C GLU A 330 0.35 -3.90 -21.42
N PHE A 331 0.28 -4.64 -20.31
CA PHE A 331 -0.95 -5.26 -19.81
C PHE A 331 -1.50 -4.63 -18.53
N SER A 332 -0.97 -3.48 -18.10
CA SER A 332 -1.57 -2.73 -17.00
C SER A 332 -2.85 -2.05 -17.47
N ALA A 333 -3.86 -1.96 -16.61
CA ALA A 333 -5.15 -1.38 -16.96
C ALA A 333 -5.07 0.07 -17.46
N ASN A 334 -4.05 0.83 -17.06
CA ASN A 334 -3.89 2.23 -17.47
C ASN A 334 -3.10 2.39 -18.78
N ASP A 335 -2.51 1.30 -19.28
CA ASP A 335 -1.72 1.27 -20.51
C ASP A 335 -2.51 0.65 -21.69
N LEU A 336 -3.71 0.11 -21.42
CA LEU A 336 -4.65 -0.48 -22.40
C LEU A 336 -5.66 0.53 -22.95
#